data_AF-A0A9D2N1L0-F1
#
_entry.id   AF-A0A9D2N1L0-F1
#
_cell.length_a   1.000
_cell.length_b   1.000
_cell.length_c   1.000
_cell.angle_alpha   90.00
_cell.angle_beta   90.00
_cell.angle_gamma   90.00
#
_symmetry.space_group_name_H-M   'P 1'
#
loop_
_entity.id
_entity.type
_entity.pdbx_description
1 polymer ?
#
loop_
_entity_poly.entity_id
_entity_poly.type
_entity_poly.pdbx_seq_one_letter_code
_entity_poly.pdbx_strand_id
1 'polypeptide(L)'
;MREGRKMRIGWRLRAYLRARLCLRGAGRSCAALGLGLFLGLGPAGTGAAAWAATAEGELPVWTALAEEETLAGTASALQVQILQYADLEGRIKEQNPQVQMERISYESRIAAYEMARDDLEETRKHLRREASDREEEGDADGAAHYRSQAEALKQAVEDMDKQIRRASGSSQTLGLSRLEDTMLWTAQNLMGTYNTLKLDRMAAEAEADLAWSQYEQAQNQAALGAASSRAAQEAKAAAQAKANRAASLRKEMERTKAELLLLAGFSAEDSVEIGGMPVPDASRMDAMDWEADRRKALGNNYELREQRGGSFSGTNKQLHARQREISQSEETMYAGFAALYQDVLTSRSLQEAAAKGQVSGEAAWRTVSHQWELGMLSRQEYLEARHAYLQRAAEKGKADIRFQLAMDAYEWARQGLMR
;
A
#
# COMPACT_ATOMS: atom_id res chain seq x y z
N MET A 1 14.30 -0.02 -47.82
CA MET A 1 12.93 0.51 -47.98
C MET A 1 12.31 0.50 -46.58
N ARG A 2 12.39 1.48 -45.67
CA ARG A 2 12.19 2.95 -45.71
C ARG A 2 10.91 3.38 -46.41
N GLU A 3 9.78 3.22 -45.73
CA GLU A 3 8.63 4.14 -45.68
C GLU A 3 7.54 3.53 -44.78
N GLY A 4 6.91 4.32 -43.92
CA GLY A 4 5.76 3.84 -43.11
C GLY A 4 5.67 4.29 -41.65
N ARG A 5 6.50 5.23 -41.18
CA ARG A 5 6.37 5.81 -39.82
C ARG A 5 6.58 7.32 -39.79
N LYS A 6 5.74 8.08 -40.49
CA LYS A 6 5.57 9.54 -40.28
C LYS A 6 4.18 9.98 -40.76
N MET A 7 3.17 9.86 -39.92
CA MET A 7 1.94 10.68 -39.97
C MET A 7 0.98 10.22 -38.88
N ARG A 8 1.11 10.78 -37.66
CA ARG A 8 0.06 10.83 -36.60
C ARG A 8 0.56 11.65 -35.39
N ILE A 9 1.08 12.86 -35.64
CA ILE A 9 1.47 13.82 -34.56
C ILE A 9 0.87 15.22 -34.80
N GLY A 10 0.02 15.40 -35.81
CA GLY A 10 -0.34 16.74 -36.31
C GLY A 10 -1.68 17.37 -35.89
N TRP A 11 -2.45 16.83 -34.93
CA TRP A 11 -3.85 17.28 -34.75
C TRP A 11 -4.31 17.68 -33.34
N ARG A 12 -3.46 17.63 -32.30
CA ARG A 12 -3.87 18.01 -30.93
C ARG A 12 -3.39 19.37 -30.42
N LEU A 13 -2.74 20.19 -31.25
CA LEU A 13 -2.20 21.50 -30.83
C LEU A 13 -3.01 22.75 -31.25
N ARG A 14 -4.23 22.61 -31.79
CA ARG A 14 -5.05 23.77 -32.26
C ARG A 14 -6.31 24.09 -31.44
N ALA A 15 -6.60 23.36 -30.35
CA ALA A 15 -7.79 23.59 -29.54
C ALA A 15 -7.56 24.47 -28.28
N TYR A 16 -6.31 24.79 -27.92
CA TYR A 16 -5.97 25.41 -26.63
C TYR A 16 -5.82 26.95 -26.62
N LEU A 17 -6.10 27.64 -27.73
CA LEU A 17 -5.81 29.09 -27.86
C LEU A 17 -7.03 29.98 -28.12
N ARG A 18 -8.27 29.50 -27.89
CA ARG A 18 -9.49 30.29 -28.15
C ARG A 18 -10.46 30.46 -26.97
N ALA A 19 -10.05 30.14 -25.74
CA ALA A 19 -10.92 30.19 -24.56
C ALA A 19 -10.48 31.18 -23.45
N ARG A 20 -9.57 32.12 -23.73
CA ARG A 20 -9.03 33.06 -22.72
C ARG A 20 -9.40 34.54 -22.93
N LEU A 21 -10.44 34.82 -23.72
CA LEU A 21 -10.90 36.19 -24.02
C LEU A 21 -12.43 36.26 -24.04
N CYS A 22 -13.05 35.98 -22.89
CA CYS A 22 -14.40 36.43 -22.55
C CYS A 22 -14.59 36.26 -21.04
N LEU A 23 -15.42 37.09 -20.43
CA LEU A 23 -15.66 37.25 -18.98
C LEU A 23 -14.65 38.11 -18.22
N ARG A 24 -14.50 39.33 -18.75
CA ARG A 24 -14.39 40.54 -17.92
C ARG A 24 -15.81 41.12 -17.81
N GLY A 25 -16.33 41.28 -16.59
CA GLY A 25 -17.49 42.14 -16.30
C GLY A 25 -18.82 41.44 -16.05
N ALA A 26 -19.21 41.36 -14.78
CA ALA A 26 -20.57 41.61 -14.30
C ALA A 26 -20.55 41.55 -12.76
N GLY A 27 -20.60 42.72 -12.13
CA GLY A 27 -21.01 42.81 -10.72
C GLY A 27 -22.52 42.69 -10.60
N ARG A 28 -23.01 42.27 -9.44
CA ARG A 28 -24.02 42.97 -8.64
C ARG A 28 -24.51 42.09 -7.48
N SER A 29 -24.62 42.76 -6.34
CA SER A 29 -25.26 42.38 -5.10
C SER A 29 -26.70 41.88 -5.29
N CYS A 30 -27.12 40.94 -4.44
CA CYS A 30 -28.49 40.86 -3.94
C CYS A 30 -28.46 40.30 -2.51
N ALA A 31 -28.86 41.15 -1.56
CA ALA A 31 -29.33 40.77 -0.24
C ALA A 31 -30.83 40.44 -0.30
N ALA A 32 -31.32 39.76 0.75
CA ALA A 32 -32.59 40.02 1.47
C ALA A 32 -33.55 38.82 1.67
N LEU A 33 -33.96 38.68 2.95
CA LEU A 33 -35.25 38.20 3.51
C LEU A 33 -35.50 36.67 3.49
N GLY A 34 -35.84 35.98 4.58
CA GLY A 34 -36.38 36.35 5.90
C GLY A 34 -37.89 36.06 5.98
N LEU A 35 -38.29 34.98 6.68
CA LEU A 35 -39.62 34.63 7.26
C LEU A 35 -39.60 33.11 7.56
N GLY A 36 -39.79 32.55 8.76
CA GLY A 36 -40.49 33.03 9.95
C GLY A 36 -41.90 32.44 10.02
N LEU A 37 -42.08 31.24 10.59
CA LEU A 37 -43.37 30.81 11.14
C LEU A 37 -43.20 29.78 12.27
N PHE A 38 -43.35 30.27 13.49
CA PHE A 38 -43.66 29.51 14.70
C PHE A 38 -45.19 29.41 14.82
N LEU A 39 -45.71 28.28 15.32
CA LEU A 39 -46.85 28.18 16.28
C LEU A 39 -47.22 26.71 16.53
N GLY A 40 -47.39 26.33 17.80
CA GLY A 40 -48.06 25.08 18.17
C GLY A 40 -47.65 24.47 19.51
N LEU A 41 -48.14 25.04 20.61
CA LEU A 41 -47.95 24.61 22.00
C LEU A 41 -49.08 23.63 22.43
N GLY A 42 -48.77 22.54 23.17
CA GLY A 42 -49.75 21.84 24.03
C GLY A 42 -49.49 20.35 24.29
N PRO A 43 -49.85 19.77 25.46
CA PRO A 43 -48.93 18.94 26.25
C PRO A 43 -49.43 17.51 26.61
N ALA A 44 -48.51 16.77 27.28
CA ALA A 44 -48.70 15.64 28.22
C ALA A 44 -48.91 14.22 27.67
N GLY A 45 -48.06 13.30 28.16
CA GLY A 45 -48.23 11.85 28.04
C GLY A 45 -46.94 11.06 28.21
N THR A 46 -46.65 10.66 29.44
CA THR A 46 -45.62 9.67 29.81
C THR A 46 -45.98 8.30 29.25
N GLY A 47 -45.01 7.62 28.60
CA GLY A 47 -45.16 6.24 28.13
C GLY A 47 -43.83 5.71 27.58
N ALA A 48 -43.33 4.65 28.19
CA ALA A 48 -42.00 4.12 28.03
C ALA A 48 -41.80 3.34 26.71
N ALA A 49 -40.54 3.40 26.24
CA ALA A 49 -39.73 2.33 25.63
C ALA A 49 -40.34 1.42 24.55
N ALA A 50 -39.82 1.54 23.34
CA ALA A 50 -39.09 0.47 22.65
C ALA A 50 -38.83 0.91 21.20
N TRP A 51 -37.65 1.47 20.92
CA TRP A 51 -37.16 1.61 19.55
C TRP A 51 -35.82 0.91 19.46
N ALA A 52 -35.77 0.05 18.45
CA ALA A 52 -34.75 -0.93 18.19
C ALA A 52 -33.36 -0.31 18.12
N ALA A 53 -32.40 -0.96 18.79
CA ALA A 53 -31.00 -0.81 18.50
C ALA A 53 -30.76 -1.33 17.08
N THR A 54 -30.74 -0.42 16.10
CA THR A 54 -30.08 -0.68 14.82
C THR A 54 -28.58 -0.61 15.05
N ALA A 55 -27.92 -1.75 14.84
CA ALA A 55 -26.48 -1.89 14.84
C ALA A 55 -25.88 -0.88 13.84
N GLU A 56 -25.28 0.19 14.37
CA GLU A 56 -24.34 1.00 13.60
C GLU A 56 -23.09 0.14 13.41
N GLY A 57 -22.87 -0.33 12.18
CA GLY A 57 -21.57 -0.86 11.80
C GLY A 57 -20.54 0.24 11.97
N GLU A 58 -19.56 0.02 12.84
CA GLU A 58 -18.44 0.93 13.05
C GLU A 58 -17.72 1.16 11.71
N LEU A 59 -18.02 2.27 11.05
CA LEU A 59 -17.22 2.72 9.91
C LEU A 59 -15.84 3.12 10.42
N PRO A 60 -14.74 2.74 9.74
CA PRO A 60 -13.40 3.12 10.16
C PRO A 60 -13.28 4.64 10.25
N VAL A 61 -12.58 5.14 11.26
CA VAL A 61 -12.46 6.58 11.56
C VAL A 61 -11.96 7.38 10.35
N TRP A 62 -11.12 6.76 9.54
CA TRP A 62 -10.61 7.27 8.27
C TRP A 62 -11.64 7.51 7.18
N THR A 63 -12.78 6.81 7.24
CA THR A 63 -13.93 7.00 6.36
C THR A 63 -14.88 8.07 6.88
N ALA A 64 -15.12 8.12 8.20
CA ALA A 64 -15.93 9.18 8.82
C ALA A 64 -15.26 10.57 8.73
N LEU A 65 -13.93 10.62 8.77
CA LEU A 65 -13.15 11.84 8.58
C LEU A 65 -13.03 12.28 7.10
N ALA A 66 -13.48 11.46 6.15
CA ALA A 66 -13.46 11.79 4.71
C ALA A 66 -14.71 12.54 4.24
N GLU A 67 -15.80 12.58 5.03
CA GLU A 67 -17.06 13.21 4.62
C GLU A 67 -17.07 14.75 4.69
N GLU A 68 -16.02 15.40 5.22
CA GLU A 68 -15.95 16.88 5.32
C GLU A 68 -15.36 17.59 4.06
N GLU A 69 -15.00 16.86 2.99
CA GLU A 69 -14.40 17.42 1.76
C GLU A 69 -15.24 17.20 0.47
N THR A 70 -16.58 17.31 0.53
CA THR A 70 -17.39 17.26 -0.71
C THR A 70 -18.35 18.44 -0.86
N LEU A 71 -17.82 19.63 -1.11
CA LEU A 71 -18.63 20.72 -1.66
C LEU A 71 -17.89 21.52 -2.75
N ALA A 72 -18.48 21.44 -3.95
CA ALA A 72 -18.39 22.36 -5.08
C ALA A 72 -17.13 22.31 -5.99
N GLY A 73 -17.22 21.51 -7.05
CA GLY A 73 -16.38 21.64 -8.25
C GLY A 73 -16.92 20.83 -9.41
N THR A 74 -17.44 21.51 -10.43
CA THR A 74 -18.15 20.94 -11.59
C THR A 74 -17.34 19.89 -12.36
N ALA A 75 -18.02 18.77 -12.65
CA ALA A 75 -17.51 17.59 -13.34
C ALA A 75 -16.94 17.85 -14.75
N SER A 76 -15.65 17.57 -14.90
CA SER A 76 -15.13 16.82 -16.04
C SER A 76 -14.86 15.42 -15.50
N ALA A 77 -15.66 14.43 -15.91
CA ALA A 77 -15.57 13.05 -15.44
C ALA A 77 -14.27 12.36 -15.91
N LEU A 78 -13.14 12.72 -15.31
CA LEU A 78 -12.08 11.76 -15.08
C LEU A 78 -12.61 10.89 -13.94
N GLN A 79 -12.94 9.63 -14.21
CA GLN A 79 -13.20 8.68 -13.14
C GLN A 79 -11.93 8.63 -12.28
N VAL A 80 -11.98 9.27 -11.11
CA VAL A 80 -10.91 9.15 -10.11
C VAL A 80 -10.89 7.68 -9.72
N GLN A 81 -9.78 7.01 -10.02
CA GLN A 81 -9.63 5.61 -9.68
C GLN A 81 -9.24 5.53 -8.21
N ILE A 82 -9.94 4.72 -7.42
CA ILE A 82 -9.62 4.50 -6.01
C ILE A 82 -8.81 3.20 -5.92
N LEU A 83 -7.58 3.30 -5.43
CA LEU A 83 -6.77 2.13 -5.11
C LEU A 83 -7.22 1.59 -3.74
N GLN A 84 -7.87 0.42 -3.74
CA GLN A 84 -8.30 -0.25 -2.50
C GLN A 84 -7.22 -1.20 -1.99
N TYR A 85 -7.18 -1.44 -0.68
CA TYR A 85 -6.22 -2.37 -0.06
C TYR A 85 -6.34 -3.80 -0.60
N ALA A 86 -7.57 -4.28 -0.84
CA ALA A 86 -7.83 -5.61 -1.36
C ALA A 86 -7.31 -5.82 -2.80
N ASP A 87 -7.26 -4.74 -3.59
CA ASP A 87 -6.81 -4.79 -4.99
C ASP A 87 -5.27 -4.79 -5.12
N LEU A 88 -4.54 -4.53 -4.03
CA LEU A 88 -3.07 -4.43 -4.05
C LEU A 88 -2.42 -5.72 -4.55
N GLU A 89 -2.93 -6.88 -4.14
CA GLU A 89 -2.34 -8.16 -4.53
C GLU A 89 -2.38 -8.37 -6.05
N GLY A 90 -3.57 -8.26 -6.65
CA GLY A 90 -3.74 -8.43 -8.09
C GLY A 90 -2.93 -7.40 -8.88
N ARG A 91 -2.98 -6.13 -8.45
CA ARG A 91 -2.25 -5.07 -9.14
C ARG A 91 -0.75 -5.23 -9.06
N ILE A 92 -0.19 -5.56 -7.91
CA ILE A 92 1.26 -5.73 -7.78
C ILE A 92 1.74 -6.93 -8.61
N LYS A 93 1.03 -8.05 -8.57
CA LYS A 93 1.43 -9.25 -9.34
C LYS A 93 1.34 -9.06 -10.85
N GLU A 94 0.40 -8.25 -11.32
CA GLU A 94 0.14 -8.06 -12.75
C GLU A 94 0.82 -6.81 -13.34
N GLN A 95 0.83 -5.69 -12.62
CA GLN A 95 1.14 -4.36 -13.16
C GLN A 95 2.46 -3.77 -12.64
N ASN A 96 3.06 -4.36 -11.60
CA ASN A 96 4.35 -3.87 -11.11
C ASN A 96 5.43 -4.06 -12.20
N PRO A 97 6.14 -2.98 -12.60
CA PRO A 97 7.11 -3.05 -13.69
C PRO A 97 8.28 -3.98 -13.39
N GLN A 98 8.73 -4.06 -12.13
CA GLN A 98 9.83 -4.94 -11.75
C GLN A 98 9.41 -6.41 -11.82
N VAL A 99 8.22 -6.76 -11.32
CA VAL A 99 7.66 -8.11 -11.43
C VAL A 99 7.49 -8.50 -12.90
N GLN A 100 6.96 -7.61 -13.73
CA GLN A 100 6.82 -7.85 -15.17
C GLN A 100 8.16 -8.10 -15.85
N MET A 101 9.17 -7.27 -15.56
CA MET A 101 10.51 -7.45 -16.13
C MET A 101 11.11 -8.80 -15.71
N GLU A 102 10.97 -9.18 -14.43
CA GLU A 102 11.50 -10.46 -13.94
C GLU A 102 10.77 -11.66 -14.55
N ARG A 103 9.44 -11.56 -14.72
CA ARG A 103 8.63 -12.57 -15.39
C ARG A 103 9.04 -12.75 -16.85
N ILE A 104 9.20 -11.64 -17.60
CA ILE A 104 9.64 -11.67 -19.00
C ILE A 104 11.07 -12.23 -19.11
N SER A 105 11.97 -11.85 -18.20
CA SER A 105 13.33 -12.39 -18.11
C SER A 105 13.32 -13.90 -17.88
N TYR A 106 12.48 -14.38 -16.97
CA TYR A 106 12.31 -15.79 -16.67
C TYR A 106 11.78 -16.57 -17.89
N GLU A 107 10.70 -16.10 -18.51
CA GLU A 107 10.07 -16.73 -19.68
C GLU A 107 11.01 -16.76 -20.89
N SER A 108 11.67 -15.64 -21.19
CA SER A 108 12.61 -15.55 -22.31
C SER A 108 13.82 -16.48 -22.15
N ARG A 109 14.32 -16.67 -20.92
CA ARG A 109 15.40 -17.60 -20.63
C ARG A 109 14.99 -19.05 -20.89
N ILE A 110 13.77 -19.44 -20.50
CA ILE A 110 13.25 -20.78 -20.77
C ILE A 110 13.05 -20.98 -22.27
N ALA A 111 12.41 -20.01 -22.95
CA ALA A 111 12.19 -20.07 -24.39
C ALA A 111 13.52 -20.19 -25.18
N ALA A 112 14.58 -19.51 -24.74
CA ALA A 112 15.90 -19.64 -25.36
C ALA A 112 16.46 -21.07 -25.27
N TYR A 113 16.29 -21.75 -24.14
CA TYR A 113 16.71 -23.14 -23.99
C TYR A 113 15.83 -24.12 -24.79
N GLU A 114 14.52 -23.88 -24.84
CA GLU A 114 13.59 -24.69 -25.63
C GLU A 114 13.88 -24.57 -27.12
N MET A 115 14.11 -23.35 -27.64
CA MET A 115 14.53 -23.15 -29.03
C MET A 115 15.86 -23.86 -29.33
N ALA A 116 16.87 -23.73 -28.46
CA ALA A 116 18.14 -24.42 -28.64
C ALA A 116 18.00 -25.96 -28.62
N ARG A 117 17.14 -26.48 -27.75
CA ARG A 117 16.81 -27.92 -27.70
C ARG A 117 16.15 -28.37 -29.00
N ASP A 118 15.17 -27.61 -29.49
CA ASP A 118 14.39 -27.95 -30.68
C ASP A 118 15.26 -27.92 -31.94
N ASP A 119 16.16 -26.94 -32.08
CA ASP A 119 17.14 -26.87 -33.16
C ASP A 119 18.10 -28.08 -33.15
N LEU A 120 18.57 -28.48 -31.96
CA LEU A 120 19.40 -29.68 -31.79
C LEU A 120 18.63 -30.96 -32.11
N GLU A 121 17.33 -31.02 -31.80
CA GLU A 121 16.51 -32.18 -32.11
C GLU A 121 16.19 -32.27 -33.61
N GLU A 122 15.95 -31.14 -34.28
CA GLU A 122 15.73 -31.07 -35.71
C GLU A 122 16.97 -31.49 -36.48
N THR A 123 18.14 -30.94 -36.13
CA THR A 123 19.43 -31.34 -36.72
C THR A 123 19.72 -32.82 -36.49
N ARG A 124 19.44 -33.35 -35.28
CA ARG A 124 19.54 -34.80 -35.01
C ARG A 124 18.62 -35.63 -35.91
N LYS A 125 17.36 -35.21 -36.09
CA LYS A 125 16.39 -35.91 -36.96
C LYS A 125 16.87 -35.89 -38.41
N HIS A 126 17.44 -34.78 -38.88
CA HIS A 126 18.00 -34.68 -40.21
C HIS A 126 19.17 -35.64 -40.42
N LEU A 127 20.16 -35.65 -39.52
CA LEU A 127 21.30 -36.57 -39.61
C LEU A 127 20.88 -38.04 -39.58
N ARG A 128 19.83 -38.40 -38.82
CA ARG A 128 19.29 -39.76 -38.83
C ARG A 128 18.61 -40.15 -40.15
N ARG A 129 17.94 -39.20 -40.82
CA ARG A 129 17.38 -39.43 -42.17
C ARG A 129 18.51 -39.64 -43.17
N GLU A 130 19.51 -38.76 -43.19
CA GLU A 130 20.67 -38.88 -44.08
C GLU A 130 21.45 -40.19 -43.84
N ALA A 131 21.56 -40.63 -42.58
CA ALA A 131 22.15 -41.93 -42.26
C ALA A 131 21.35 -43.11 -42.83
N SER A 132 20.02 -43.00 -42.88
CA SER A 132 19.15 -44.04 -43.43
C SER A 132 19.25 -44.06 -44.96
N ASP A 133 19.24 -42.89 -45.60
CA ASP A 133 19.39 -42.75 -47.04
C ASP A 133 20.75 -43.32 -47.52
N ARG A 134 21.85 -43.03 -46.79
CA ARG A 134 23.20 -43.58 -47.06
C ARG A 134 23.26 -45.10 -46.95
N GLU A 135 22.53 -45.68 -46.01
CA GLU A 135 22.46 -47.13 -45.82
C GLU A 135 21.69 -47.81 -46.95
N GLU A 136 20.60 -47.19 -47.43
CA GLU A 136 19.86 -47.63 -48.62
C GLU A 136 20.72 -47.56 -49.90
N GLU A 137 21.61 -46.56 -50.00
CA GLU A 137 22.58 -46.41 -51.09
C GLU A 137 23.77 -47.39 -50.99
N GLY A 138 23.90 -48.14 -49.90
CA GLY A 138 24.96 -49.14 -49.68
C GLY A 138 26.25 -48.59 -49.05
N ASP A 139 26.28 -47.33 -48.61
CA ASP A 139 27.40 -46.70 -47.91
C ASP A 139 27.25 -46.84 -46.38
N ALA A 140 27.60 -48.02 -45.87
CA ALA A 140 27.52 -48.33 -44.44
C ALA A 140 28.46 -47.46 -43.58
N ASP A 141 29.64 -47.11 -44.10
CA ASP A 141 30.65 -46.31 -43.39
C ASP A 141 30.19 -44.85 -43.26
N GLY A 142 29.63 -44.29 -44.33
CA GLY A 142 28.97 -42.98 -44.30
C GLY A 142 27.79 -42.98 -43.33
N ALA A 143 26.89 -43.95 -43.41
CA ALA A 143 25.76 -44.05 -42.49
C ALA A 143 26.19 -44.08 -41.01
N ALA A 144 27.26 -44.81 -40.67
CA ALA A 144 27.81 -44.87 -39.31
C ALA A 144 28.31 -43.49 -38.82
N HIS A 145 28.93 -42.69 -39.68
CA HIS A 145 29.40 -41.34 -39.35
C HIS A 145 28.26 -40.36 -39.03
N TYR A 146 27.12 -40.45 -39.72
CA TYR A 146 25.96 -39.59 -39.42
C TYR A 146 25.23 -40.04 -38.15
N ARG A 147 25.19 -41.35 -37.89
CA ARG A 147 24.65 -41.89 -36.63
C ARG A 147 25.46 -41.44 -35.43
N SER A 148 26.79 -41.46 -35.50
CA SER A 148 27.64 -41.04 -34.37
C SER A 148 27.46 -39.55 -34.05
N GLN A 149 27.34 -38.70 -35.07
CA GLN A 149 27.01 -37.28 -34.89
C GLN A 149 25.60 -37.08 -34.30
N ALA A 150 24.61 -37.85 -34.75
CA ALA A 150 23.26 -37.80 -34.18
C ALA A 150 23.22 -38.22 -32.69
N GLU A 151 24.04 -39.20 -32.29
CA GLU A 151 24.16 -39.58 -30.88
C GLU A 151 24.87 -38.51 -30.04
N ALA A 152 25.85 -37.78 -30.58
CA ALA A 152 26.44 -36.62 -29.90
C ALA A 152 25.40 -35.49 -29.68
N LEU A 153 24.56 -35.21 -30.69
CA LEU A 153 23.47 -34.25 -30.55
C LEU A 153 22.40 -34.71 -29.55
N LYS A 154 22.16 -36.02 -29.44
CA LYS A 154 21.26 -36.56 -28.40
C LYS A 154 21.74 -36.21 -27.00
N GLN A 155 23.04 -36.34 -26.72
CA GLN A 155 23.62 -35.93 -25.43
C GLN A 155 23.45 -34.43 -25.20
N ALA A 156 23.67 -33.60 -26.22
CA ALA A 156 23.45 -32.17 -26.14
C ALA A 156 21.97 -31.81 -25.86
N VAL A 157 21.01 -32.52 -26.47
CA VAL A 157 19.56 -32.37 -26.18
C VAL A 157 19.27 -32.73 -24.72
N GLU A 158 19.79 -33.86 -24.22
CA GLU A 158 19.60 -34.28 -22.83
C GLU A 158 20.18 -33.27 -21.82
N ASP A 159 21.31 -32.63 -22.17
CA ASP A 159 21.90 -31.57 -21.36
C ASP A 159 21.08 -30.28 -21.41
N MET A 160 20.50 -29.92 -22.55
CA MET A 160 19.55 -28.81 -22.65
C MET A 160 18.29 -29.09 -21.83
N ASP A 161 17.73 -30.31 -21.87
CA ASP A 161 16.61 -30.70 -21.03
C ASP A 161 16.93 -30.57 -19.53
N LYS A 162 18.15 -30.91 -19.11
CA LYS A 162 18.59 -30.67 -17.72
C LYS A 162 18.69 -29.19 -17.41
N GLN A 163 19.14 -28.35 -18.34
CA GLN A 163 19.19 -26.90 -18.17
C GLN A 163 17.79 -26.30 -18.07
N ILE A 164 16.85 -26.71 -18.94
CA ILE A 164 15.44 -26.32 -18.87
C ILE A 164 14.87 -26.68 -17.50
N ARG A 165 15.03 -27.93 -17.04
CA ARG A 165 14.54 -28.38 -15.72
C ARG A 165 15.13 -27.58 -14.55
N ARG A 166 16.40 -27.16 -14.65
CA ARG A 166 17.05 -26.33 -13.63
C ARG A 166 16.54 -24.88 -13.68
N ALA A 167 16.40 -24.33 -14.88
CA ALA A 167 15.91 -22.97 -15.11
C ALA A 167 14.42 -22.83 -14.75
N SER A 168 13.61 -23.84 -15.03
CA SER A 168 12.22 -23.98 -14.62
C SER A 168 12.07 -24.55 -13.20
N GLY A 169 13.20 -24.80 -12.52
CA GLY A 169 13.24 -25.44 -11.21
C GLY A 169 12.68 -24.57 -10.10
N SER A 170 12.37 -25.21 -8.98
CA SER A 170 11.74 -24.57 -7.81
C SER A 170 12.49 -23.33 -7.31
N SER A 171 13.83 -23.29 -7.38
CA SER A 171 14.62 -22.14 -6.93
C SER A 171 14.32 -20.86 -7.71
N GLN A 172 14.16 -20.94 -9.03
CA GLN A 172 13.91 -19.75 -9.86
C GLN A 172 12.47 -19.26 -9.71
N THR A 173 11.50 -20.18 -9.63
CA THR A 173 10.11 -19.83 -9.34
C THR A 173 9.96 -19.23 -7.94
N LEU A 174 10.73 -19.74 -6.96
CA LEU A 174 10.75 -19.17 -5.61
C LEU A 174 11.32 -17.76 -5.56
N GLY A 175 12.34 -17.45 -6.37
CA GLY A 175 12.86 -16.10 -6.51
C GLY A 175 11.80 -15.12 -7.01
N LEU A 176 11.02 -15.53 -8.02
CA LEU A 176 9.91 -14.71 -8.55
C LEU A 176 8.79 -14.53 -7.50
N SER A 177 8.34 -15.61 -6.84
CA SER A 177 7.32 -15.51 -5.79
C SER A 177 7.78 -14.64 -4.63
N ARG A 178 9.04 -14.79 -4.19
CA ARG A 178 9.63 -13.93 -3.15
C ARG A 178 9.61 -12.46 -3.57
N LEU A 179 9.94 -12.17 -4.83
CA LEU A 179 9.90 -10.80 -5.36
C LEU A 179 8.47 -10.25 -5.34
N GLU A 180 7.50 -10.99 -5.87
CA GLU A 180 6.08 -10.62 -5.87
C GLU A 180 5.57 -10.33 -4.46
N ASP A 181 5.81 -11.24 -3.53
CA ASP A 181 5.41 -11.13 -2.13
C ASP A 181 6.10 -9.95 -1.43
N THR A 182 7.38 -9.73 -1.70
CA THR A 182 8.12 -8.58 -1.16
C THR A 182 7.54 -7.27 -1.65
N MET A 183 7.18 -7.17 -2.94
CA MET A 183 6.57 -5.97 -3.51
C MET A 183 5.15 -5.74 -2.98
N LEU A 184 4.39 -6.83 -2.73
CA LEU A 184 3.07 -6.71 -2.14
C LEU A 184 3.16 -6.23 -0.69
N TRP A 185 4.07 -6.83 0.09
CA TRP A 185 4.31 -6.41 1.48
C TRP A 185 4.77 -4.96 1.57
N THR A 186 5.67 -4.50 0.68
CA THR A 186 6.07 -3.08 0.66
C THR A 186 4.90 -2.17 0.29
N ALA A 187 4.05 -2.56 -0.67
CA ALA A 187 2.86 -1.81 -1.03
C ALA A 187 1.86 -1.68 0.13
N GLN A 188 1.60 -2.77 0.86
CA GLN A 188 0.73 -2.77 2.04
C GLN A 188 1.25 -1.83 3.12
N ASN A 189 2.56 -1.88 3.41
CA ASN A 189 3.18 -0.96 4.37
C ASN A 189 3.11 0.50 3.90
N LEU A 190 3.36 0.78 2.61
CA LEU A 190 3.26 2.13 2.06
C LEU A 190 1.83 2.68 2.11
N MET A 191 0.82 1.83 1.90
CA MET A 191 -0.58 2.23 2.05
C MET A 191 -0.93 2.53 3.51
N GLY A 192 -0.39 1.76 4.46
CA GLY A 192 -0.53 2.03 5.88
C GLY A 192 0.18 3.30 6.34
N THR A 193 1.39 3.58 5.83
CA THR A 193 2.10 4.84 6.12
C THR A 193 1.40 6.05 5.52
N TYR A 194 0.93 5.95 4.27
CA TYR A 194 0.13 7.02 3.63
C TYR A 194 -1.10 7.37 4.47
N ASN A 195 -1.87 6.35 4.87
CA ASN A 195 -3.04 6.58 5.68
C ASN A 195 -2.61 7.19 7.02
N THR A 196 -1.64 6.61 7.76
CA THR A 196 -1.08 7.20 9.00
C THR A 196 -0.75 8.70 8.86
N LEU A 197 -0.05 9.08 7.80
CA LEU A 197 0.29 10.48 7.49
C LEU A 197 -0.94 11.35 7.22
N LYS A 198 -1.98 10.81 6.58
CA LYS A 198 -3.26 11.52 6.36
C LYS A 198 -3.92 11.92 7.69
N LEU A 199 -3.92 11.04 8.71
CA LEU A 199 -4.44 11.41 10.03
C LEU A 199 -3.56 12.43 10.74
N ASP A 200 -2.24 12.22 10.71
CA ASP A 200 -1.30 13.14 11.35
C ASP A 200 -1.41 14.53 10.74
N ARG A 201 -1.64 14.61 9.42
CA ARG A 201 -1.96 15.86 8.72
C ARG A 201 -3.23 16.50 9.28
N MET A 202 -4.32 15.77 9.39
CA MET A 202 -5.60 16.31 9.89
C MET A 202 -5.48 16.84 11.32
N ALA A 203 -4.79 16.11 12.20
CA ALA A 203 -4.52 16.56 13.57
C ALA A 203 -3.62 17.81 13.58
N ALA A 204 -2.58 17.85 12.74
CA ALA A 204 -1.67 19.00 12.64
C ALA A 204 -2.33 20.25 12.02
N GLU A 205 -3.27 20.09 11.09
CA GLU A 205 -4.06 21.19 10.53
C GLU A 205 -4.96 21.81 11.61
N ALA A 206 -5.67 20.99 12.40
CA ALA A 206 -6.46 21.47 13.53
C ALA A 206 -5.59 22.15 14.61
N GLU A 207 -4.38 21.64 14.86
CA GLU A 207 -3.42 22.28 15.77
C GLU A 207 -2.96 23.65 15.26
N ALA A 208 -2.76 23.79 13.95
CA ALA A 208 -2.39 25.05 13.33
C ALA A 208 -3.53 26.08 13.42
N ASP A 209 -4.78 25.67 13.19
CA ASP A 209 -5.96 26.53 13.33
C ASP A 209 -6.11 27.06 14.76
N LEU A 210 -5.90 26.18 15.74
CA LEU A 210 -5.89 26.55 17.15
C LEU A 210 -4.78 27.57 17.46
N ALA A 211 -3.56 27.33 16.98
CA ALA A 211 -2.43 28.23 17.19
C ALA A 211 -2.65 29.61 16.55
N TRP A 212 -3.31 29.68 15.39
CA TRP A 212 -3.71 30.95 14.78
C TRP A 212 -4.75 31.70 15.62
N SER A 213 -5.73 31.00 16.18
CA SER A 213 -6.69 31.61 17.12
C SER A 213 -6.01 32.15 18.38
N GLN A 214 -5.00 31.45 18.91
CA GLN A 214 -4.22 31.92 20.06
C GLN A 214 -3.38 33.16 19.73
N TYR A 215 -2.83 33.22 18.51
CA TYR A 215 -2.14 34.42 18.01
C TYR A 215 -3.09 35.63 17.93
N GLU A 216 -4.30 35.46 17.38
CA GLU A 216 -5.30 36.55 17.30
C GLU A 216 -5.61 37.11 18.69
N GLN A 217 -5.75 36.24 19.70
CA GLN A 217 -5.97 36.67 21.07
C GLN A 217 -4.76 37.40 21.67
N ALA A 218 -3.55 36.87 21.50
CA ALA A 218 -2.33 37.51 21.98
C ALA A 218 -2.15 38.90 21.32
N GLN A 219 -2.50 39.03 20.04
CA GLN A 219 -2.50 40.30 19.33
C GLN A 219 -3.51 41.28 19.93
N ASN A 220 -4.74 40.84 20.21
CA ASN A 220 -5.78 41.67 20.82
C ASN A 220 -5.38 42.12 22.24
N GLN A 221 -4.80 41.22 23.05
CA GLN A 221 -4.30 41.56 24.37
C GLN A 221 -3.13 42.56 24.31
N ALA A 222 -2.24 42.44 23.32
CA ALA A 222 -1.18 43.41 23.12
C ALA A 222 -1.72 44.79 22.69
N ALA A 223 -2.76 44.82 21.85
CA ALA A 223 -3.43 46.06 21.47
C ALA A 223 -4.13 46.76 22.65
N LEU A 224 -4.67 45.98 23.59
CA LEU A 224 -5.28 46.48 24.82
C LEU A 224 -4.25 46.81 25.91
N GLY A 225 -2.95 46.64 25.64
CA GLY A 225 -1.86 46.86 26.62
C GLY A 225 -1.78 45.81 27.73
N ALA A 226 -2.57 44.74 27.66
CA ALA A 226 -2.60 43.64 28.62
C ALA A 226 -1.49 42.61 28.39
N ALA A 227 -0.92 42.55 27.18
CA ALA A 227 0.21 41.69 26.84
C ALA A 227 1.33 42.48 26.13
N SER A 228 2.55 41.93 26.14
CA SER A 228 3.68 42.53 25.42
C SER A 228 3.62 42.25 23.92
N SER A 229 4.11 43.18 23.10
CA SER A 229 4.29 42.97 21.64
C SER A 229 5.16 41.73 21.34
N ARG A 230 6.11 41.41 22.22
CA ARG A 230 6.95 40.22 22.13
C ARG A 230 6.14 38.92 22.25
N ALA A 231 5.20 38.85 23.20
CA ALA A 231 4.34 37.67 23.36
C ALA A 231 3.47 37.42 22.11
N ALA A 232 2.96 38.48 21.49
CA ALA A 232 2.21 38.36 20.24
C ALA A 232 3.09 37.87 19.07
N GLN A 233 4.36 38.30 19.00
CA GLN A 233 5.32 37.80 18.00
C GLN A 233 5.69 36.34 18.22
N GLU A 234 5.87 35.91 19.48
CA GLU A 234 6.15 34.52 19.85
C GLU A 234 4.96 33.61 19.47
N ALA A 235 3.72 34.03 19.76
CA ALA A 235 2.51 33.31 19.34
C ALA A 235 2.39 33.20 17.81
N LYS A 236 2.73 34.26 17.07
CA LYS A 236 2.77 34.23 15.60
C LYS A 236 3.80 33.22 15.08
N ALA A 237 5.01 33.22 15.65
CA ALA A 237 6.06 32.29 15.27
C ALA A 237 5.65 30.84 15.56
N ALA A 238 4.98 30.59 16.69
CA ALA A 238 4.42 29.29 17.02
C ALA A 238 3.35 28.84 16.02
N ALA A 239 2.38 29.70 15.68
CA ALA A 239 1.35 29.40 14.69
C ALA A 239 1.94 29.08 13.30
N GLN A 240 2.93 29.86 12.87
CA GLN A 240 3.66 29.59 11.63
C GLN A 240 4.41 28.24 11.67
N ALA A 241 5.04 27.91 12.80
CA ALA A 241 5.70 26.62 12.96
C ALA A 241 4.72 25.43 12.86
N LYS A 242 3.52 25.56 13.44
CA LYS A 242 2.46 24.54 13.32
C LYS A 242 1.92 24.42 11.89
N ALA A 243 1.68 25.53 11.22
CA ALA A 243 1.28 25.53 9.81
C ALA A 243 2.34 24.89 8.89
N ASN A 244 3.62 25.17 9.14
CA ASN A 244 4.74 24.56 8.42
C ASN A 244 4.81 23.04 8.64
N ARG A 245 4.51 22.56 9.85
CA ARG A 245 4.42 21.11 10.15
C ARG A 245 3.29 20.44 9.37
N ALA A 246 2.11 21.05 9.29
CA ALA A 246 1.02 20.53 8.45
C ALA A 246 1.41 20.51 6.96
N ALA A 247 2.15 21.52 6.48
CA ALA A 247 2.67 21.55 5.12
C ALA A 247 3.75 20.49 4.85
N SER A 248 4.62 20.15 5.83
CA SER A 248 5.60 19.08 5.66
C SER A 248 4.94 17.71 5.60
N LEU A 249 3.97 17.45 6.48
CA LEU A 249 3.18 16.20 6.46
C LEU A 249 2.44 16.00 5.14
N ARG A 250 1.90 17.08 4.55
CA ARG A 250 1.31 17.03 3.20
C ARG A 250 2.30 16.56 2.14
N LYS A 251 3.52 17.08 2.15
CA LYS A 251 4.57 16.68 1.20
C LYS A 251 5.02 15.23 1.39
N GLU A 252 5.15 14.79 2.64
CA GLU A 252 5.47 13.39 2.97
C GLU A 252 4.36 12.43 2.52
N MET A 253 3.10 12.84 2.72
CA MET A 253 1.92 12.10 2.25
C MET A 253 1.87 12.03 0.71
N GLU A 254 2.17 13.11 0.00
CA GLU A 254 2.24 13.12 -1.47
C GLU A 254 3.40 12.26 -2.00
N ARG A 255 4.54 12.28 -1.31
CA ARG A 255 5.70 11.45 -1.66
C ARG A 255 5.38 9.96 -1.48
N THR A 256 4.82 9.57 -0.34
CA THR A 256 4.42 8.17 -0.08
C THR A 256 3.35 7.70 -1.06
N LYS A 257 2.41 8.59 -1.43
CA LYS A 257 1.46 8.34 -2.52
C LYS A 257 2.16 8.07 -3.85
N ALA A 258 3.11 8.91 -4.25
CA ALA A 258 3.85 8.72 -5.50
C ALA A 258 4.65 7.42 -5.51
N GLU A 259 5.31 7.07 -4.39
CA GLU A 259 6.03 5.81 -4.22
C GLU A 259 5.09 4.59 -4.35
N LEU A 260 3.91 4.63 -3.72
CA LEU A 260 2.91 3.57 -3.82
C LEU A 260 2.36 3.42 -5.25
N LEU A 261 2.06 4.54 -5.92
CA LEU A 261 1.52 4.52 -7.29
C LEU A 261 2.54 3.96 -8.28
N LEU A 262 3.82 4.34 -8.15
CA LEU A 262 4.90 3.78 -8.95
C LEU A 262 5.02 2.26 -8.74
N LEU A 263 4.95 1.81 -7.49
CA LEU A 263 5.02 0.40 -7.14
C LEU A 263 3.82 -0.39 -7.67
N ALA A 264 2.62 0.20 -7.64
CA ALA A 264 1.39 -0.37 -8.18
C ALA A 264 1.29 -0.32 -9.73
N GLY A 265 2.26 0.32 -10.41
CA GLY A 265 2.31 0.38 -11.88
C GLY A 265 1.48 1.49 -12.52
N PHE A 266 1.03 2.50 -11.74
CA PHE A 266 0.33 3.65 -12.28
C PHE A 266 1.27 4.64 -12.97
N SER A 267 0.75 5.34 -13.98
CA SER A 267 1.44 6.45 -14.60
C SER A 267 1.35 7.71 -13.73
N ALA A 268 2.32 8.61 -13.84
CA ALA A 268 2.30 9.91 -13.15
C ALA A 268 1.13 10.81 -13.60
N GLU A 269 0.50 10.51 -14.73
CA GLU A 269 -0.66 11.25 -15.27
C GLU A 269 -2.02 10.71 -14.76
N ASP A 270 -2.03 9.55 -14.09
CA ASP A 270 -3.27 8.93 -13.61
C ASP A 270 -3.77 9.62 -12.34
N SER A 271 -5.04 10.07 -12.36
CA SER A 271 -5.71 10.64 -11.19
C SER A 271 -6.22 9.53 -10.28
N VAL A 272 -5.33 9.01 -9.42
CA VAL A 272 -5.64 7.93 -8.47
C VAL A 272 -5.71 8.47 -7.05
N GLU A 273 -6.73 8.08 -6.31
CA GLU A 273 -6.85 8.30 -4.86
C GLU A 273 -6.59 7.00 -4.10
N ILE A 274 -5.96 7.11 -2.93
CA ILE A 274 -5.67 5.95 -2.10
C ILE A 274 -6.86 5.74 -1.16
N GLY A 275 -7.43 4.55 -1.20
CA GLY A 275 -8.51 4.13 -0.31
C GLY A 275 -8.07 3.97 1.14
N GLY A 276 -9.05 3.90 2.04
CA GLY A 276 -8.80 3.61 3.45
C GLY A 276 -8.25 2.21 3.68
N MET A 277 -7.56 2.02 4.80
CA MET A 277 -7.16 0.70 5.28
C MET A 277 -8.40 -0.11 5.73
N PRO A 278 -8.37 -1.45 5.59
CA PRO A 278 -9.44 -2.29 6.09
C PRO A 278 -9.55 -2.20 7.61
N VAL A 279 -10.77 -2.37 8.13
CA VAL A 279 -10.99 -2.45 9.58
C VAL A 279 -10.30 -3.70 10.11
N PRO A 280 -9.50 -3.59 11.19
CA PRO A 280 -8.85 -4.75 11.77
C PRO A 280 -9.89 -5.73 12.33
N ASP A 281 -9.86 -6.96 11.83
CA ASP A 281 -10.72 -8.03 12.33
C ASP A 281 -10.01 -8.76 13.49
N ALA A 282 -10.48 -8.52 14.72
CA ALA A 282 -9.93 -9.14 15.92
C ALA A 282 -10.08 -10.68 15.92
N SER A 283 -11.02 -11.24 15.16
CA SER A 283 -11.21 -12.70 15.09
C SER A 283 -10.05 -13.42 14.38
N ARG A 284 -9.28 -12.71 13.54
CA ARG A 284 -8.05 -13.25 12.91
C ARG A 284 -7.04 -13.69 13.95
N MET A 285 -6.96 -13.00 15.09
CA MET A 285 -6.07 -13.40 16.19
C MET A 285 -6.51 -14.69 16.87
N ASP A 286 -7.82 -14.92 17.00
CA ASP A 286 -8.33 -16.14 17.64
C ASP A 286 -8.02 -17.39 16.80
N ALA A 287 -7.81 -17.20 15.49
CA ALA A 287 -7.38 -18.23 14.56
C ALA A 287 -5.85 -18.45 14.53
N MET A 288 -5.05 -17.58 15.16
CA MET A 288 -3.59 -17.71 15.17
C MET A 288 -3.16 -18.83 16.13
N ASP A 289 -2.54 -19.88 15.59
CA ASP A 289 -1.95 -20.95 16.37
C ASP A 289 -0.44 -20.83 16.35
N TRP A 290 0.12 -20.33 17.46
CA TRP A 290 1.56 -20.16 17.63
C TRP A 290 2.36 -21.41 17.25
N GLU A 291 1.94 -22.60 17.68
CA GLU A 291 2.73 -23.81 17.45
C GLU A 291 2.65 -24.28 16.00
N ALA A 292 1.44 -24.35 15.45
CA ALA A 292 1.25 -24.80 14.08
C ALA A 292 1.84 -23.81 13.08
N ASP A 293 1.63 -22.51 13.29
CA ASP A 293 2.08 -21.48 12.37
C ASP A 293 3.59 -21.28 12.42
N ARG A 294 4.22 -21.46 13.60
CA ARG A 294 5.68 -21.50 13.71
C ARG A 294 6.29 -22.64 12.89
N ARG A 295 5.70 -23.83 12.91
CA ARG A 295 6.17 -24.97 12.10
C ARG A 295 6.01 -24.70 10.60
N LYS A 296 4.90 -24.06 10.20
CA LYS A 296 4.68 -23.63 8.80
C LYS A 296 5.69 -22.56 8.37
N ALA A 297 5.93 -21.55 9.20
CA ALA A 297 6.91 -20.50 8.95
C ALA A 297 8.31 -21.08 8.69
N LEU A 298 8.76 -22.02 9.53
CA LEU A 298 10.04 -22.73 9.35
C LEU A 298 10.14 -23.46 8.00
N GLY A 299 9.06 -24.11 7.58
CA GLY A 299 9.04 -24.86 6.32
C GLY A 299 8.99 -23.96 5.09
N ASN A 300 8.26 -22.85 5.19
CA ASN A 300 7.99 -21.96 4.07
C ASN A 300 9.03 -20.85 3.89
N ASN A 301 9.79 -20.52 4.93
CA ASN A 301 10.77 -19.42 4.92
C ASN A 301 11.68 -19.45 3.69
N TYR A 302 11.66 -18.36 2.92
CA TYR A 302 12.36 -18.26 1.65
C TYR A 302 13.88 -18.45 1.80
N GLU A 303 14.49 -17.84 2.81
CA GLU A 303 15.93 -17.91 3.06
C GLU A 303 16.36 -19.32 3.48
N LEU A 304 15.64 -19.95 4.42
CA LEU A 304 15.91 -21.32 4.85
C LEU A 304 15.75 -22.33 3.72
N ARG A 305 14.74 -22.14 2.85
CA ARG A 305 14.54 -23.00 1.68
C ARG A 305 15.67 -22.86 0.68
N GLU A 306 16.16 -21.65 0.45
CA GLU A 306 17.32 -21.39 -0.41
C GLU A 306 18.60 -22.02 0.17
N GLN A 307 18.87 -21.77 1.47
CA GLN A 307 20.02 -22.32 2.18
C GLN A 307 20.02 -23.86 2.25
N ARG A 308 18.84 -24.51 2.30
CA ARG A 308 18.71 -25.98 2.28
C ARG A 308 18.73 -26.56 0.87
N GLY A 309 18.16 -25.85 -0.11
CA GLY A 309 18.00 -26.31 -1.48
C GLY A 309 19.27 -26.31 -2.34
N GLY A 310 20.31 -25.57 -1.95
CA GLY A 310 21.57 -25.53 -2.69
C GLY A 310 22.35 -26.85 -2.64
N SER A 311 22.81 -27.36 -3.78
CA SER A 311 23.72 -28.51 -3.84
C SER A 311 25.03 -28.19 -3.11
N PHE A 312 25.43 -29.02 -2.14
CA PHE A 312 26.72 -28.86 -1.46
C PHE A 312 27.82 -29.62 -2.21
N SER A 313 28.89 -28.92 -2.58
CA SER A 313 30.13 -29.55 -3.08
C SER A 313 31.31 -28.92 -2.34
N GLY A 314 31.76 -29.59 -1.28
CA GLY A 314 32.83 -29.07 -0.43
C GLY A 314 33.33 -30.10 0.58
N THR A 315 34.25 -29.65 1.42
CA THR A 315 34.84 -30.48 2.49
C THR A 315 33.87 -30.67 3.66
N ASN A 316 34.10 -31.69 4.48
CA ASN A 316 33.28 -31.95 5.67
C ASN A 316 33.24 -30.76 6.66
N LYS A 317 34.35 -29.99 6.76
CA LYS A 317 34.39 -28.76 7.54
C LYS A 317 33.42 -27.69 7.03
N GLN A 318 33.31 -27.53 5.71
CA GLN A 318 32.36 -26.60 5.08
C GLN A 318 30.92 -27.08 5.24
N LEU A 319 30.68 -28.40 5.26
CA LEU A 319 29.36 -28.97 5.53
C LEU A 319 28.91 -28.65 6.96
N HIS A 320 29.78 -28.86 7.94
CA HIS A 320 29.50 -28.50 9.34
C HIS A 320 29.30 -27.00 9.53
N ALA A 321 30.04 -26.16 8.80
CA ALA A 321 29.83 -24.72 8.82
C ALA A 321 28.44 -24.34 8.29
N ARG A 322 28.05 -24.89 7.13
CA ARG A 322 26.71 -24.70 6.55
C ARG A 322 25.60 -25.18 7.49
N GLN A 323 25.77 -26.33 8.14
CA GLN A 323 24.76 -26.84 9.08
C GLN A 323 24.60 -25.92 10.30
N ARG A 324 25.70 -25.34 10.80
CA ARG A 324 25.65 -24.35 11.89
C ARG A 324 24.94 -23.08 11.45
N GLU A 325 25.22 -22.59 10.25
CA GLU A 325 24.56 -21.41 9.67
C GLU A 325 23.06 -21.63 9.51
N ILE A 326 22.64 -22.79 9.00
CA ILE A 326 21.21 -23.15 8.90
C ILE A 326 20.58 -23.21 10.30
N SER A 327 21.26 -23.81 11.28
CA SER A 327 20.73 -23.88 12.65
C SER A 327 20.58 -22.47 13.25
N GLN A 328 21.53 -21.58 12.97
CA GLN A 328 21.48 -20.20 13.42
C GLN A 328 20.34 -19.42 12.72
N SER A 329 20.13 -19.61 11.42
CA SER A 329 19.03 -18.95 10.69
C SER A 329 17.65 -19.48 11.11
N GLU A 330 17.55 -20.73 11.54
CA GLU A 330 16.34 -21.27 12.17
C GLU A 330 16.06 -20.58 13.52
N GLU A 331 17.07 -20.41 14.36
CA GLU A 331 16.95 -19.72 15.65
C GLU A 331 16.57 -18.25 15.49
N THR A 332 17.18 -17.52 14.54
CA THR A 332 16.82 -16.12 14.26
C THR A 332 15.39 -16.00 13.72
N MET A 333 14.97 -16.93 12.86
CA MET A 333 13.58 -16.98 12.37
C MET A 333 12.59 -17.20 13.52
N TYR A 334 12.88 -18.12 14.45
CA TYR A 334 12.01 -18.33 15.62
C TYR A 334 11.92 -17.09 16.51
N ALA A 335 13.04 -16.41 16.75
CA ALA A 335 13.06 -15.18 17.53
C ALA A 335 12.26 -14.06 16.84
N GLY A 336 12.43 -13.90 15.52
CA GLY A 336 11.67 -12.95 14.72
C GLY A 336 10.17 -13.25 14.72
N PHE A 337 9.77 -14.51 14.56
CA PHE A 337 8.37 -14.93 14.60
C PHE A 337 7.74 -14.68 15.98
N ALA A 338 8.48 -14.95 17.06
CA ALA A 338 8.03 -14.64 18.42
C ALA A 338 7.81 -13.14 18.61
N ALA A 339 8.72 -12.31 18.10
CA ALA A 339 8.60 -10.86 18.16
C ALA A 339 7.36 -10.35 17.41
N LEU A 340 7.07 -10.90 16.22
CA LEU A 340 5.86 -10.55 15.46
C LEU A 340 4.58 -10.92 16.21
N TYR A 341 4.53 -12.10 16.82
CA TYR A 341 3.38 -12.50 17.63
C TYR A 341 3.18 -11.55 18.83
N GLN A 342 4.25 -11.14 19.49
CA GLN A 342 4.17 -10.15 20.57
C GLN A 342 3.76 -8.76 20.05
N ASP A 343 4.23 -8.34 18.88
CA ASP A 343 3.80 -7.06 18.28
C ASP A 343 2.29 -7.07 17.96
N VAL A 344 1.73 -8.19 17.48
CA VAL A 344 0.28 -8.36 17.29
C VAL A 344 -0.47 -8.22 18.63
N LEU A 345 -0.01 -8.87 19.70
CA LEU A 345 -0.63 -8.74 21.03
C LEU A 345 -0.56 -7.30 21.57
N THR A 346 0.59 -6.65 21.43
CA THR A 346 0.76 -5.27 21.92
C THR A 346 -0.07 -4.28 21.11
N SER A 347 -0.11 -4.42 19.79
CA SER A 347 -0.91 -3.56 18.91
C SER A 347 -2.41 -3.72 19.15
N ARG A 348 -2.91 -4.94 19.40
CA ARG A 348 -4.28 -5.16 19.88
C ARG A 348 -4.57 -4.38 21.16
N SER A 349 -3.69 -4.48 22.15
CA SER A 349 -3.90 -3.79 23.44
C SER A 349 -3.93 -2.26 23.29
N LEU A 350 -3.09 -1.71 22.40
CA LEU A 350 -3.08 -0.30 22.06
C LEU A 350 -4.35 0.12 21.30
N GLN A 351 -4.82 -0.72 20.38
CA GLN A 351 -6.04 -0.48 19.62
C GLN A 351 -7.28 -0.47 20.53
N GLU A 352 -7.40 -1.43 21.45
CA GLU A 352 -8.48 -1.46 22.45
C GLU A 352 -8.44 -0.23 23.38
N ALA A 353 -7.25 0.21 23.79
CA ALA A 353 -7.08 1.41 24.61
C ALA A 353 -7.47 2.67 23.83
N ALA A 354 -7.03 2.80 22.58
CA ALA A 354 -7.34 3.94 21.73
C ALA A 354 -8.83 3.99 21.36
N ALA A 355 -9.48 2.84 21.12
CA ALA A 355 -10.92 2.75 20.89
C ALA A 355 -11.72 3.28 22.09
N LYS A 356 -11.37 2.86 23.32
CA LYS A 356 -11.99 3.41 24.55
C LYS A 356 -11.73 4.92 24.68
N GLY A 357 -10.52 5.36 24.38
CA GLY A 357 -10.15 6.77 24.36
C GLY A 357 -11.00 7.60 23.40
N GLN A 358 -11.24 7.09 22.19
CA GLN A 358 -12.08 7.73 21.19
C GLN A 358 -13.55 7.80 21.61
N VAL A 359 -14.15 6.71 22.11
CA VAL A 359 -15.55 6.73 22.59
C VAL A 359 -15.75 7.81 23.66
N SER A 360 -14.82 7.93 24.60
CA SER A 360 -14.87 8.99 25.61
C SER A 360 -14.66 10.39 25.00
N GLY A 361 -13.82 10.50 23.97
CA GLY A 361 -13.59 11.74 23.23
C GLY A 361 -14.79 12.20 22.42
N GLU A 362 -15.52 11.28 21.79
CA GLU A 362 -16.75 11.54 21.05
C GLU A 362 -17.86 12.04 21.97
N ALA A 363 -18.03 11.44 23.15
CA ALA A 363 -18.99 11.90 24.14
C ALA A 363 -18.68 13.34 24.62
N ALA A 364 -17.41 13.64 24.88
CA ALA A 364 -16.96 14.98 25.22
C ALA A 364 -17.17 15.96 24.05
N TRP A 365 -16.85 15.55 22.82
CA TRP A 365 -17.03 16.35 21.62
C TRP A 365 -18.49 16.72 21.37
N ARG A 366 -19.42 15.75 21.44
CA ARG A 366 -20.87 16.01 21.33
C ARG A 366 -21.36 17.06 22.32
N THR A 367 -20.84 17.00 23.55
CA THR A 367 -21.16 17.98 24.59
C THR A 367 -20.66 19.37 24.21
N VAL A 368 -19.40 19.48 23.78
CA VAL A 368 -18.79 20.76 23.37
C VAL A 368 -19.48 21.34 22.13
N SER A 369 -19.80 20.52 21.13
CA SER A 369 -20.54 20.95 19.93
C SER A 369 -21.89 21.54 20.29
N HIS A 370 -22.65 20.88 21.17
CA HIS A 370 -23.95 21.39 21.63
C HIS A 370 -23.81 22.69 22.42
N GLN A 371 -22.79 22.81 23.28
CA GLN A 371 -22.54 24.04 24.02
C GLN A 371 -22.11 25.21 23.10
N TRP A 372 -21.40 24.91 22.00
CA TRP A 372 -21.06 25.87 20.95
C TRP A 372 -22.30 26.37 20.19
N GLU A 373 -23.22 25.47 19.82
CA GLU A 373 -24.50 25.84 19.19
C GLU A 373 -25.37 26.77 20.07
N LEU A 374 -25.32 26.55 21.38
CA LEU A 374 -25.98 27.41 22.36
C LEU A 374 -25.24 28.75 22.62
N GLY A 375 -24.10 28.97 21.97
CA GLY A 375 -23.28 30.18 22.15
C GLY A 375 -22.61 30.29 23.52
N MET A 376 -22.45 29.18 24.24
CA MET A 376 -21.90 29.14 25.60
C MET A 376 -20.37 28.98 25.63
N LEU A 377 -19.73 28.69 24.50
CA LEU A 377 -18.27 28.60 24.38
C LEU A 377 -17.69 29.76 23.59
N SER A 378 -16.47 30.13 23.95
CA SER A 378 -15.61 30.93 23.08
C SER A 378 -15.11 30.11 21.88
N ARG A 379 -14.77 30.81 20.79
CA ARG A 379 -14.21 30.18 19.58
C ARG A 379 -12.93 29.38 19.89
N GLN A 380 -12.12 29.84 20.85
CA GLN A 380 -10.89 29.16 21.22
C GLN A 380 -11.17 27.84 21.95
N GLU A 381 -12.04 27.84 22.96
CA GLU A 381 -12.40 26.61 23.69
C GLU A 381 -12.98 25.56 22.73
N TYR A 382 -13.76 25.99 21.73
CA TYR A 382 -14.25 25.11 20.67
C TYR A 382 -13.11 24.52 19.82
N LEU A 383 -12.15 25.34 19.37
CA LEU A 383 -11.00 24.86 18.58
C LEU A 383 -10.08 23.94 19.39
N GLU A 384 -9.91 24.20 20.68
CA GLU A 384 -9.14 23.33 21.59
C GLU A 384 -9.80 21.95 21.72
N ALA A 385 -11.11 21.92 21.93
CA ALA A 385 -11.88 20.69 21.96
C ALA A 385 -11.86 19.96 20.61
N ARG A 386 -11.96 20.68 19.49
CA ARG A 386 -11.91 20.10 18.13
C ARG A 386 -10.57 19.43 17.88
N HIS A 387 -9.48 20.11 18.23
CA HIS A 387 -8.13 19.56 18.11
C HIS A 387 -7.97 18.31 18.98
N ALA A 388 -8.41 18.34 20.25
CA ALA A 388 -8.34 17.18 21.14
C ALA A 388 -9.16 15.98 20.63
N TYR A 389 -10.34 16.23 20.06
CA TYR A 389 -11.16 15.21 19.42
C TYR A 389 -10.45 14.59 18.20
N LEU A 390 -9.94 15.41 17.28
CA LEU A 390 -9.22 14.95 16.10
C LEU A 390 -7.93 14.20 16.45
N GLN A 391 -7.23 14.58 17.53
CA GLN A 391 -6.08 13.83 18.03
C GLN A 391 -6.47 12.43 18.50
N ARG A 392 -7.56 12.27 19.26
CA ARG A 392 -8.03 10.94 19.71
C ARG A 392 -8.52 10.08 18.57
N ALA A 393 -9.27 10.66 17.63
CA ALA A 393 -9.64 10.01 16.38
C ALA A 393 -8.39 9.57 15.61
N ALA A 394 -7.34 10.39 15.63
CA ALA A 394 -6.09 10.06 15.00
C ALA A 394 -5.35 8.90 15.71
N GLU A 395 -5.33 8.91 17.03
CA GLU A 395 -4.70 7.83 17.81
C GLU A 395 -5.38 6.48 17.56
N LYS A 396 -6.72 6.41 17.55
CA LYS A 396 -7.44 5.17 17.22
C LYS A 396 -7.14 4.74 15.79
N GLY A 397 -7.28 5.64 14.81
CA GLY A 397 -7.07 5.26 13.42
C GLY A 397 -5.65 4.77 13.15
N LYS A 398 -4.63 5.34 13.80
CA LYS A 398 -3.24 4.83 13.73
C LYS A 398 -3.08 3.49 14.42
N ALA A 399 -3.73 3.28 15.57
CA ALA A 399 -3.70 2.00 16.27
C ALA A 399 -4.38 0.90 15.44
N ASP A 400 -5.49 1.20 14.75
CA ASP A 400 -6.15 0.29 13.82
C ASP A 400 -5.21 -0.11 12.67
N ILE A 401 -4.58 0.86 12.01
CA ILE A 401 -3.63 0.57 10.92
C ILE A 401 -2.46 -0.28 11.43
N ARG A 402 -1.88 0.08 12.58
CA ARG A 402 -0.76 -0.66 13.15
C ARG A 402 -1.16 -2.11 13.46
N PHE A 403 -2.34 -2.31 14.02
CA PHE A 403 -2.83 -3.65 14.33
C PHE A 403 -3.04 -4.48 13.07
N GLN A 404 -3.64 -3.90 12.02
CA GLN A 404 -3.79 -4.57 10.73
C GLN A 404 -2.43 -4.96 10.11
N LEU A 405 -1.47 -4.02 10.07
CA LEU A 405 -0.13 -4.29 9.52
C LEU A 405 0.64 -5.33 10.34
N ALA A 406 0.49 -5.36 11.67
CA ALA A 406 1.09 -6.37 12.51
C ALA A 406 0.52 -7.77 12.21
N MET A 407 -0.81 -7.89 12.03
CA MET A 407 -1.43 -9.15 11.62
C MET A 407 -0.96 -9.59 10.23
N ASP A 408 -0.89 -8.67 9.28
CA ASP A 408 -0.43 -8.98 7.92
C ASP A 408 1.05 -9.40 7.95
N ALA A 409 1.90 -8.74 8.74
CA ALA A 409 3.30 -9.14 8.92
C ALA A 409 3.45 -10.55 9.52
N TYR A 410 2.60 -10.92 10.48
CA TYR A 410 2.55 -12.27 11.03
C TYR A 410 2.16 -13.31 9.96
N GLU A 411 1.15 -13.01 9.14
CA GLU A 411 0.72 -13.88 8.05
C GLU A 411 1.79 -14.06 6.97
N TRP A 412 2.49 -12.97 6.62
CA TRP A 412 3.63 -13.02 5.70
C TRP A 412 4.76 -13.89 6.25
N ALA A 413 5.07 -13.75 7.54
CA ALA A 413 6.08 -14.59 8.18
C ALA A 413 5.68 -16.06 8.17
N ARG A 414 4.38 -16.38 8.35
CA ARG A 414 3.84 -17.74 8.21
C ARG A 414 3.95 -18.27 6.77
N GLN A 415 3.79 -17.41 5.77
CA GLN A 415 3.97 -17.74 4.35
C GLN A 415 5.45 -17.82 3.94
N GLY A 416 6.38 -17.38 4.81
CA GLY A 416 7.81 -17.51 4.61
C GLY A 416 8.55 -16.22 4.28
N LEU A 417 7.84 -15.08 4.22
CA LEU A 417 8.43 -13.76 4.06
C LEU A 417 8.64 -13.11 5.45
N MET A 418 9.89 -13.07 5.89
CA MET A 418 10.31 -12.42 7.13
C MET A 418 11.53 -11.55 6.83
N ARG A 419 11.66 -10.41 7.51
CA ARG A 419 12.78 -9.48 7.35
C ARG A 419 13.73 -9.51 8.53
#